data_AF-A0A534ZC25-F1
#
_entry.id   AF-A0A534ZC25-F1
#
_cell.length_a   1.000
_cell.length_b   1.000
_cell.length_c   1.000
_cell.angle_alpha   90.00
_cell.angle_beta   90.00
_cell.angle_gamma   90.00
#
_symmetry.space_group_name_H-M   'P 1'
#
loop_
_entity.id
_entity.type
_entity.pdbx_description
1 polymer ?
#
loop_
_entity_poly.entity_id
_entity_poly.type
_entity_poly.pdbx_seq_one_letter_code
_entity_poly.pdbx_strand_id
1 'polypeptide(L)'
;MQAETASWLNKSRGSFGAAQSRFNDISSMDVTGAGALFMSAEYAMKAVIVEHYGFLPSSFKTHHRIVNLSHLIGLWWQLPPDLRAYLADIAPLDPNVLYPRETRPRDPPRTYETLVSSSSNADWQQRLTTAPRFIQYIERDVIGNPAAFGKLTF
;
A
#
# COMPACT_ATOMS: atom_id res chain seq x y z
N MET A 1 20.70 -1.24 2.09
CA MET A 1 19.44 -1.50 2.79
C MET A 1 19.60 -1.26 4.28
N GLN A 2 18.93 -0.24 4.79
CA GLN A 2 18.90 0.12 6.20
C GLN A 2 18.02 -0.85 6.99
N ALA A 3 18.28 -1.00 8.29
CA ALA A 3 17.49 -1.87 9.16
C ALA A 3 16.00 -1.46 9.22
N GLU A 4 15.73 -0.15 9.22
CA GLU A 4 14.36 0.36 9.23
C GLU A 4 13.63 0.07 7.89
N THR A 5 14.31 0.19 6.74
CA THR A 5 13.78 -0.22 5.43
C THR A 5 13.36 -1.69 5.43
N ALA A 6 14.22 -2.58 5.92
CA ALA A 6 13.92 -4.01 6.00
C ALA A 6 12.72 -4.30 6.93
N SER A 7 12.60 -3.56 8.05
CA SER A 7 11.45 -3.64 8.94
C SER A 7 10.14 -3.27 8.22
N TRP A 8 10.15 -2.22 7.40
CA TRP A 8 8.98 -1.82 6.61
C TRP A 8 8.62 -2.83 5.53
N LEU A 9 9.60 -3.40 4.82
CA LEU A 9 9.33 -4.48 3.85
C LEU A 9 8.76 -5.73 4.52
N ASN A 10 9.24 -6.10 5.71
CA ASN A 10 8.68 -7.22 6.45
C ASN A 10 7.24 -6.96 6.90
N LYS A 11 6.92 -5.75 7.35
CA LYS A 11 5.53 -5.36 7.63
C LYS A 11 4.66 -5.40 6.37
N SER A 12 5.18 -4.94 5.24
CA SER A 12 4.48 -4.99 3.94
C SER A 12 4.10 -6.42 3.56
N ARG A 13 5.05 -7.35 3.64
CA ARG A 13 4.81 -8.78 3.37
C ARG A 13 3.86 -9.41 4.38
N GLY A 14 4.00 -9.09 5.66
CA GLY A 14 3.11 -9.58 6.71
C GLY A 14 1.66 -9.14 6.49
N SER A 15 1.44 -7.88 6.14
CA SER A 15 0.11 -7.35 5.81
C SER A 15 -0.47 -7.99 4.55
N PHE A 16 0.35 -8.24 3.52
CA PHE A 16 -0.10 -8.99 2.35
C PHE A 16 -0.52 -10.43 2.72
N GLY A 17 0.29 -11.12 3.52
CA GLY A 17 -0.02 -12.47 4.00
C GLY A 17 -1.33 -12.51 4.78
N ALA A 18 -1.59 -11.50 5.62
CA ALA A 18 -2.86 -11.37 6.33
C ALA A 18 -4.04 -11.15 5.36
N ALA A 19 -3.90 -10.29 4.36
CA ALA A 19 -4.94 -10.05 3.35
C ALA A 19 -5.24 -11.32 2.53
N GLN A 20 -4.20 -12.02 2.11
CA GLN A 20 -4.32 -13.25 1.32
C GLN A 20 -4.95 -14.38 2.15
N SER A 21 -4.53 -14.57 3.40
CA SER A 21 -5.15 -15.55 4.31
C SER A 21 -6.63 -15.26 4.46
N ARG A 22 -6.99 -13.99 4.74
CA ARG A 22 -8.40 -13.58 4.87
C ARG A 22 -9.19 -13.93 3.63
N PHE A 23 -8.71 -13.55 2.45
CA PHE A 23 -9.40 -13.85 1.20
C PHE A 23 -9.64 -15.35 0.98
N ASN A 24 -8.64 -16.18 1.31
CA ASN A 24 -8.75 -17.63 1.18
C ASN A 24 -9.72 -18.25 2.20
N ASP A 25 -9.72 -17.75 3.45
CA ASP A 25 -10.53 -18.30 4.54
C ASP A 25 -12.03 -18.10 4.32
N ILE A 26 -12.44 -16.94 3.80
CA ILE A 26 -13.86 -16.58 3.59
C ILE A 26 -14.27 -16.59 2.12
N SER A 27 -13.37 -16.97 1.20
CA SER A 27 -13.59 -16.98 -0.27
C SER A 27 -14.14 -15.65 -0.84
N SER A 28 -13.85 -14.55 -0.14
CA SER A 28 -14.23 -13.18 -0.49
C SER A 28 -13.35 -12.20 0.28
N MET A 29 -13.39 -10.91 -0.04
CA MET A 29 -12.64 -9.91 0.72
C MET A 29 -13.54 -9.19 1.71
N ASP A 30 -13.14 -9.16 2.97
CA ASP A 30 -13.77 -8.32 3.99
C ASP A 30 -12.99 -7.00 4.21
N VAL A 31 -13.58 -6.12 5.01
CA VAL A 31 -12.98 -4.82 5.38
C VAL A 31 -11.59 -4.94 6.00
N THR A 32 -11.32 -6.04 6.71
CA THR A 32 -10.05 -6.28 7.40
C THR A 32 -8.98 -6.70 6.40
N GLY A 33 -9.29 -7.62 5.50
CA GLY A 33 -8.40 -8.07 4.43
C GLY A 33 -8.11 -6.95 3.43
N ALA A 34 -9.11 -6.16 3.05
CA ALA A 34 -8.93 -4.99 2.18
C ALA A 34 -7.99 -3.95 2.83
N GLY A 35 -8.18 -3.67 4.12
CA GLY A 35 -7.30 -2.78 4.86
C GLY A 35 -5.88 -3.33 4.98
N ALA A 36 -5.71 -4.63 5.21
CA ALA A 36 -4.40 -5.27 5.25
C ALA A 36 -3.70 -5.19 3.88
N LEU A 37 -4.44 -5.33 2.77
CA LEU A 37 -3.90 -5.22 1.42
C LEU A 37 -3.42 -3.79 1.12
N PHE A 38 -4.20 -2.78 1.52
CA PHE A 38 -3.78 -1.38 1.48
C PHE A 38 -2.49 -1.15 2.27
N MET A 39 -2.46 -1.60 3.52
CA MET A 39 -1.30 -1.43 4.40
C MET A 39 -0.06 -2.12 3.85
N SER A 40 -0.20 -3.20 3.10
CA SER A 40 0.91 -3.84 2.41
C SER A 40 1.58 -2.90 1.42
N ALA A 41 0.81 -2.27 0.53
CA ALA A 41 1.35 -1.30 -0.43
C ALA A 41 1.97 -0.08 0.29
N GLU A 42 1.28 0.44 1.31
CA GLU A 42 1.72 1.60 2.08
C GLU A 42 3.06 1.35 2.78
N TYR A 43 3.25 0.17 3.38
CA TYR A 43 4.51 -0.17 4.03
C TYR A 43 5.66 -0.35 3.04
N ALA A 44 5.40 -0.87 1.83
CA ALA A 44 6.42 -0.92 0.78
C ALA A 44 6.85 0.50 0.38
N MET A 45 5.90 1.44 0.26
CA MET A 45 6.21 2.84 -0.01
C MET A 45 7.02 3.51 1.11
N LYS A 46 6.67 3.22 2.38
CA LYS A 46 7.45 3.70 3.53
C LYS A 46 8.88 3.18 3.53
N ALA A 47 9.11 1.95 3.07
CA ALA A 47 10.45 1.42 2.90
C ALA A 47 11.26 2.22 1.88
N VAL A 48 10.66 2.63 0.75
CA VAL A 48 11.33 3.49 -0.25
C VAL A 48 11.76 4.82 0.37
N ILE A 49 10.84 5.48 1.11
CA ILE A 49 11.11 6.78 1.73
C ILE A 49 12.24 6.67 2.75
N VAL A 50 12.18 5.67 3.63
CA VAL A 50 13.22 5.47 4.65
C VAL A 50 14.57 5.17 4.02
N GLU A 51 14.63 4.29 3.02
CA GLU A 51 15.91 4.01 2.37
C GLU A 51 16.47 5.28 1.72
N HIS A 52 15.61 6.08 1.09
CA HIS A 52 16.08 7.17 0.22
C HIS A 52 16.49 8.40 1.01
N TYR A 53 15.75 8.70 2.08
CA TYR A 53 15.96 9.91 2.88
C TYR A 53 16.56 9.64 4.26
N GLY A 54 16.64 8.38 4.69
CA GLY A 54 17.16 7.98 6.00
C GLY A 54 16.19 8.20 7.16
N PHE A 55 14.98 8.71 6.92
CA PHE A 55 13.94 8.86 7.93
C PHE A 55 12.54 8.86 7.31
N LEU A 56 11.52 8.51 8.10
CA LEU A 56 10.12 8.68 7.72
C LEU A 56 9.54 9.96 8.35
N PRO A 57 9.21 11.00 7.55
CA PRO A 57 8.54 12.21 8.03
C PRO A 57 7.30 11.90 8.87
N SER A 58 7.09 12.68 9.93
CA SER A 58 5.96 12.49 10.86
C SER A 58 4.60 12.59 10.19
N SER A 59 4.46 13.44 9.16
CA SER A 59 3.27 13.56 8.31
C SER A 59 2.88 12.23 7.64
N PHE A 60 3.86 11.40 7.28
CA PHE A 60 3.64 10.11 6.63
C PHE A 60 3.47 8.94 7.60
N LYS A 61 3.63 9.19 8.91
CA LYS A 61 3.29 8.19 9.94
C LYS A 61 1.78 8.01 10.05
N THR A 62 1.00 9.06 9.83
CA THR A 62 -0.45 9.10 10.07
C THR A 62 -1.29 9.37 8.83
N HIS A 63 -0.74 9.99 7.78
CA HIS A 63 -1.48 10.25 6.55
C HIS A 63 -1.17 9.22 5.47
N HIS A 64 -2.20 8.51 5.04
CA HIS A 64 -2.18 7.50 4.02
C HIS A 64 -2.59 8.15 2.69
N ARG A 65 -1.62 8.55 1.89
CA ARG A 65 -1.88 9.12 0.55
C ARG A 65 -0.90 8.51 -0.43
N ILE A 66 -0.95 7.18 -0.56
CA ILE A 66 0.06 6.38 -1.25
C ILE A 66 0.34 6.85 -2.68
N VAL A 67 -0.71 7.27 -3.41
CA VAL A 67 -0.58 7.81 -4.77
C VAL A 67 0.07 9.18 -4.74
N ASN A 68 -0.37 10.11 -3.89
CA ASN A 68 0.26 11.43 -3.79
C ASN A 68 1.72 11.33 -3.34
N LEU A 69 2.01 10.39 -2.44
CA LEU A 69 3.36 10.06 -2.01
C LEU A 69 4.22 9.60 -3.17
N SER A 70 3.72 8.66 -3.99
CA SER A 70 4.46 8.17 -5.16
C SER A 70 4.74 9.29 -6.18
N HIS A 71 3.83 10.26 -6.34
CA HIS A 71 4.05 11.43 -7.20
C HIS A 71 5.12 12.35 -6.61
N LEU A 72 4.99 12.68 -5.32
CA LEU A 72 5.92 13.56 -4.62
C LEU A 72 7.34 13.04 -4.70
N ILE A 73 7.52 11.72 -4.46
CA ILE A 73 8.86 11.13 -4.45
C ILE A 73 9.43 10.84 -5.85
N GLY A 74 8.71 11.20 -6.91
CA GLY A 74 9.07 10.88 -8.29
C GLY A 74 8.93 9.40 -8.68
N LEU A 75 8.50 8.52 -7.77
CA LEU A 75 8.35 7.09 -8.03
C LEU A 75 7.23 6.80 -9.04
N TRP A 76 6.15 7.58 -9.04
CA TRP A 76 5.00 7.37 -9.91
C TRP A 76 5.39 7.23 -11.38
N TRP A 77 6.34 8.05 -11.83
CA TRP A 77 6.83 8.05 -13.21
C TRP A 77 7.72 6.85 -13.55
N GLN A 78 8.33 6.23 -12.54
CA GLN A 78 9.19 5.06 -12.70
C GLN A 78 8.41 3.75 -12.70
N LEU A 79 7.25 3.72 -12.04
CA LEU A 79 6.44 2.51 -11.94
C LEU A 79 6.02 1.99 -13.33
N PRO A 80 6.07 0.67 -13.55
CA PRO A 80 5.39 0.02 -14.66
C PRO A 80 3.88 0.36 -14.68
N PRO A 81 3.22 0.42 -15.87
CA PRO A 81 1.81 0.78 -15.98
C PRO A 81 0.86 -0.08 -15.14
N ASP A 82 1.11 -1.39 -15.05
CA ASP A 82 0.31 -2.31 -14.24
C ASP A 82 0.45 -2.04 -12.73
N LEU A 83 1.65 -1.69 -12.27
CA LEU A 83 1.89 -1.31 -10.87
C LEU A 83 1.31 0.07 -10.52
N ARG A 84 1.27 1.01 -11.47
CA ARG A 84 0.55 2.29 -11.30
C ARG A 84 -0.94 2.07 -11.18
N ALA A 85 -1.52 1.25 -12.07
CA ALA A 85 -2.93 0.91 -12.02
C ALA A 85 -3.29 0.24 -10.69
N TYR A 86 -2.44 -0.69 -10.22
CA TYR A 86 -2.60 -1.30 -8.90
C TYR A 86 -2.59 -0.29 -7.75
N LEU A 87 -1.65 0.66 -7.73
CA LEU A 87 -1.64 1.71 -6.70
C LEU A 87 -2.88 2.61 -6.75
N ALA A 88 -3.33 2.98 -7.94
CA ALA A 88 -4.55 3.78 -8.12
C ALA A 88 -5.80 3.03 -7.63
N ASP A 89 -5.85 1.71 -7.86
CA ASP A 89 -6.96 0.84 -7.47
C ASP A 89 -6.97 0.51 -5.96
N ILE A 90 -5.80 0.45 -5.33
CA ILE A 90 -5.65 0.25 -3.88
C ILE A 90 -5.86 1.55 -3.09
N ALA A 91 -5.55 2.73 -3.64
CA ALA A 91 -5.63 3.99 -2.91
C ALA A 91 -6.99 4.27 -2.23
N PRO A 92 -8.16 3.95 -2.83
CA PRO A 92 -9.46 4.10 -2.18
C PRO A 92 -9.68 3.17 -0.97
N LEU A 93 -8.84 2.15 -0.79
CA LEU A 93 -8.89 1.22 0.35
C LEU A 93 -8.19 1.77 1.60
N ASP A 94 -7.77 3.03 1.60
CA ASP A 94 -7.16 3.66 2.77
C ASP A 94 -8.14 3.67 3.97
N PRO A 95 -7.81 3.00 5.08
CA PRO A 95 -8.63 2.99 6.28
C PRO A 95 -8.74 4.38 6.95
N ASN A 96 -7.78 5.28 6.73
CA ASN A 96 -7.76 6.64 7.30
C ASN A 96 -8.52 7.68 6.48
N VAL A 97 -8.93 7.39 5.24
CA VAL A 97 -9.89 8.25 4.51
C VAL A 97 -11.21 8.38 5.30
N LEU A 98 -11.46 7.49 6.29
CA LEU A 98 -12.77 7.35 6.92
C LEU A 98 -12.80 7.32 8.45
N TYR A 99 -11.65 7.31 9.13
CA TYR A 99 -11.59 7.59 10.58
C TYR A 99 -10.81 8.89 10.86
N PRO A 100 -11.44 10.07 10.69
CA PRO A 100 -10.95 11.26 11.38
C PRO A 100 -10.93 10.94 12.87
N ARG A 101 -9.77 11.01 13.51
CA ARG A 101 -9.55 10.66 14.92
C ARG A 101 -10.47 11.42 15.89
N GLU A 102 -11.14 12.47 15.40
CA GLU A 102 -11.94 13.43 16.16
C GLU A 102 -13.46 13.16 16.14
N THR A 103 -13.94 12.30 15.24
CA THR A 103 -15.36 11.89 15.21
C THR A 103 -15.44 10.40 14.89
N ARG A 104 -15.66 9.57 15.92
CA ARG A 104 -16.12 8.18 15.74
C ARG A 104 -17.66 8.15 15.77
N PRO A 105 -18.38 8.19 14.64
CA PRO A 105 -19.68 7.55 14.58
C PRO A 105 -19.50 6.05 14.85
N ARG A 106 -20.51 5.44 15.45
CA ARG A 106 -20.55 4.02 15.86
C ARG A 106 -20.59 3.06 14.66
N ASP A 107 -20.79 3.58 13.45
CA ASP A 107 -20.92 2.85 12.20
C ASP A 107 -19.79 3.24 11.24
N PRO A 108 -19.11 2.28 10.59
CA PRO A 108 -18.18 2.57 9.50
C PRO A 108 -18.89 3.39 8.43
N PRO A 109 -18.25 4.39 7.81
CA PRO A 109 -18.92 5.14 6.75
C PRO A 109 -19.34 4.16 5.66
N ARG A 110 -20.65 4.12 5.37
CA ARG A 110 -21.31 3.25 4.38
C ARG A 110 -20.47 3.06 3.10
N THR A 111 -19.71 4.07 2.70
CA THR A 111 -18.87 4.10 1.50
C THR A 111 -17.75 3.05 1.44
N TYR A 112 -17.06 2.70 2.54
CA TYR A 112 -15.95 1.72 2.47
C TYR A 112 -16.43 0.27 2.50
N GLU A 113 -17.36 -0.06 3.39
CA GLU A 113 -18.02 -1.37 3.36
C GLU A 113 -18.69 -1.57 2.01
N THR A 114 -19.34 -0.54 1.45
CA THR A 114 -19.91 -0.59 0.10
C THR A 114 -18.82 -0.81 -0.95
N LEU A 115 -17.69 -0.11 -0.91
CA LEU A 115 -16.61 -0.28 -1.89
C LEU A 115 -15.96 -1.66 -1.81
N VAL A 116 -15.81 -2.20 -0.59
CA VAL A 116 -15.27 -3.54 -0.39
C VAL A 116 -16.26 -4.59 -0.89
N SER A 117 -17.54 -4.43 -0.55
CA SER A 117 -18.62 -5.36 -0.92
C SER A 117 -19.03 -5.27 -2.39
N SER A 118 -18.83 -4.12 -3.05
CA SER A 118 -19.14 -3.91 -4.47
C SER A 118 -18.02 -4.37 -5.40
N SER A 119 -16.80 -4.50 -4.88
CA SER A 119 -15.67 -5.09 -5.62
C SER A 119 -15.94 -6.59 -5.86
N SER A 120 -15.77 -7.04 -7.10
CA SER A 120 -15.97 -8.44 -7.45
C SER A 120 -14.83 -9.32 -6.92
N ASN A 121 -15.08 -10.63 -6.81
CA ASN A 121 -14.02 -11.58 -6.48
C ASN A 121 -12.88 -11.57 -7.51
N ALA A 122 -13.17 -11.30 -8.79
CA ALA A 122 -12.15 -11.17 -9.82
C ALA A 122 -11.25 -9.94 -9.57
N ASP A 123 -11.83 -8.81 -9.16
CA ASP A 123 -11.08 -7.60 -8.81
C ASP A 123 -10.14 -7.88 -7.63
N TRP A 124 -10.63 -8.58 -6.60
CA TRP A 124 -9.81 -8.98 -5.45
C TRP A 124 -8.69 -9.94 -5.81
N GLN A 125 -8.96 -10.93 -6.66
CA GLN A 125 -7.94 -11.84 -7.17
C GLN A 125 -6.87 -11.09 -7.98
N GLN A 126 -7.28 -10.13 -8.81
CA GLN A 126 -6.35 -9.30 -9.56
C GLN A 126 -5.45 -8.47 -8.63
N ARG A 127 -6.03 -7.82 -7.60
CA ARG A 127 -5.27 -7.07 -6.60
C ARG A 127 -4.28 -7.98 -5.85
N LEU A 128 -4.72 -9.15 -5.39
CA LEU A 128 -3.89 -10.13 -4.68
C LEU A 128 -2.79 -10.73 -5.55
N THR A 129 -3.01 -10.85 -6.86
CA THR A 129 -2.01 -11.32 -7.83
C THR A 129 -0.94 -10.24 -8.08
N THR A 130 -1.35 -8.96 -8.06
CA THR A 130 -0.46 -7.84 -8.38
C THR A 130 0.35 -7.36 -7.18
N ALA A 131 -0.21 -7.43 -5.96
CA ALA A 131 0.44 -7.02 -4.72
C ALA A 131 1.86 -7.61 -4.50
N PRO A 132 2.11 -8.92 -4.64
CA PRO A 132 3.47 -9.46 -4.45
C PRO A 132 4.45 -8.96 -5.52
N ARG A 133 3.98 -8.74 -6.76
CA ARG A 133 4.80 -8.15 -7.83
C ARG A 133 5.17 -6.71 -7.51
N PHE A 134 4.24 -5.94 -6.93
CA PHE A 134 4.51 -4.60 -6.45
C PHE A 134 5.59 -4.59 -5.37
N ILE A 135 5.47 -5.44 -4.34
CA ILE A 135 6.47 -5.54 -3.25
C ILE A 135 7.85 -5.91 -3.83
N GLN A 136 7.91 -6.90 -4.73
CA GLN A 136 9.16 -7.32 -5.36
C GLN A 136 9.81 -6.22 -6.19
N TYR A 137 9.02 -5.48 -6.97
CA TYR A 137 9.51 -4.34 -7.74
C TYR A 137 10.10 -3.25 -6.83
N ILE A 138 9.42 -2.91 -5.74
CA ILE A 138 9.94 -1.95 -4.76
C ILE A 138 11.27 -2.42 -4.16
N GLU A 139 11.34 -3.69 -3.74
CA GLU A 139 12.54 -4.22 -3.12
C GLU A 139 13.73 -4.30 -4.08
N ARG A 140 13.53 -4.86 -5.27
CA ARG A 140 14.61 -5.20 -6.21
C ARG A 140 14.93 -4.05 -7.16
N ASP A 141 13.90 -3.48 -7.76
CA ASP A 141 14.03 -2.57 -8.90
C ASP A 141 14.03 -1.09 -8.49
N VAL A 142 13.55 -0.78 -7.28
CA VAL A 142 13.61 0.57 -6.71
C VAL A 142 14.72 0.65 -5.66
N ILE A 143 14.57 -0.06 -4.54
CA ILE A 143 15.53 -0.01 -3.41
C ILE A 143 16.87 -0.66 -3.77
N GLY A 144 16.82 -1.84 -4.41
CA GLY A 144 18.01 -2.59 -4.80
C GLY A 144 18.77 -2.01 -6.01
N ASN A 145 18.20 -1.01 -6.69
CA ASN A 145 18.76 -0.47 -7.93
C ASN A 145 19.16 1.01 -7.76
N PRO A 146 20.46 1.32 -7.58
CA PRO A 146 20.93 2.69 -7.41
C PRO A 146 20.51 3.67 -8.51
N ALA A 147 20.34 3.20 -9.75
CA ALA A 147 20.00 4.06 -10.89
C ALA A 147 18.52 4.47 -10.93
N ALA A 148 17.61 3.58 -10.51
CA ALA A 148 16.20 3.92 -10.31
C ALA A 148 16.03 4.76 -9.05
N PHE A 149 16.72 4.34 -7.99
CA PHE A 149 16.71 5.00 -6.70
C PHE A 149 17.19 6.44 -6.76
N GLY A 150 18.29 6.73 -7.46
CA GLY A 150 18.84 8.07 -7.61
C GLY A 150 17.98 9.03 -8.44
N LYS A 151 16.91 8.54 -9.10
CA LYS A 151 15.93 9.37 -9.83
C LYS A 151 14.73 9.78 -8.97
N LEU A 152 14.63 9.28 -7.74
CA LEU A 152 13.61 9.73 -6.80
C LEU A 152 13.93 11.17 -6.38
N THR A 153 12.89 11.98 -6.23
CA THR A 153 12.97 13.42 -5.94
C THR A 153 12.19 13.73 -4.68
N PHE A 154 12.42 14.87 -4.03
CA PHE A 154 11.51 15.43 -3.03
C PHE A 154 11.24 16.90 -3.33
#